data_AF-A0A9D3YTD2-F1
#
_entry.id   AF-A0A9D3YTD2-F1
#
_cell.length_a   1.000
_cell.length_b   1.000
_cell.length_c   1.000
_cell.angle_alpha   90.00
_cell.angle_beta   90.00
_cell.angle_gamma   90.00
#
_symmetry.space_group_name_H-M   'P 1'
#
loop_
_entity.id
_entity.type
_entity.pdbx_description
1 polymer ?
#
loop_
_entity_poly.entity_id
_entity_poly.type
_entity_poly.pdbx_seq_one_letter_code
_entity_poly.pdbx_strand_id
1 'polypeptide(L)' 'MVTIAGVPCTVTTATSTSIVCDVGNGPVGAHAMRVNVAGKGFATGNVQFTYVANIDRISPTSGSFGGEIFFHFI' A
#
# COMPACT_ATOMS: atom_id res chain seq x y z
N MET A 1 8.60 -2.68 14.51
CA MET A 1 7.37 -2.70 13.70
C MET A 1 7.40 -1.56 12.70
N VAL A 2 7.03 -1.83 11.45
CA VAL A 2 6.91 -0.81 10.41
C VAL A 2 5.45 -0.72 10.01
N THR A 3 4.91 0.49 9.95
CA THR A 3 3.50 0.73 9.59
C THR A 3 3.38 1.91 8.65
N ILE A 4 2.55 1.78 7.62
CA ILE A 4 2.25 2.82 6.64
C ILE A 4 0.74 3.06 6.69
N ALA A 5 0.29 4.26 7.02
CA ALA A 5 -1.14 4.57 7.18
C ALA A 5 -1.91 3.65 8.15
N GLY A 6 -1.21 3.02 9.12
CA GLY A 6 -1.79 2.00 10.00
C GLY A 6 -1.79 0.57 9.45
N VAL A 7 -1.37 0.37 8.19
CA VAL A 7 -1.16 -0.95 7.58
C VAL A 7 0.22 -1.49 8.00
N PRO A 8 0.32 -2.72 8.54
CA PRO A 8 1.61 -3.31 8.88
C PRO A 8 2.41 -3.62 7.61
N CYS A 9 3.71 -3.30 7.64
CA CYS A 9 4.66 -3.69 6.61
C CYS A 9 5.48 -4.88 7.11
N THR A 10 5.47 -5.98 6.37
CA THR A 10 6.15 -7.23 6.75
C THR A 10 7.63 -7.13 6.41
N VAL A 11 8.47 -6.88 7.41
CA VAL A 11 9.92 -6.71 7.21
C VAL A 11 10.55 -8.00 6.72
N THR A 12 11.19 -7.95 5.55
CA THR A 12 11.95 -9.07 4.97
C THR A 12 13.41 -9.01 5.36
N THR A 13 14.00 -7.81 5.41
CA THR A 13 15.37 -7.60 5.88
C THR A 13 15.50 -6.27 6.62
N ALA A 14 16.36 -6.24 7.62
CA ALA A 14 16.71 -5.03 8.36
C ALA A 14 18.21 -4.99 8.62
N THR A 15 18.84 -3.88 8.29
CA THR A 15 20.24 -3.56 8.59
C THR A 15 20.30 -2.34 9.50
N SER A 16 21.51 -1.94 9.90
CA SER A 16 21.72 -0.73 10.71
C SER A 16 21.28 0.56 10.01
N THR A 17 21.16 0.56 8.68
CA THR A 17 20.87 1.75 7.86
C THR A 17 19.71 1.57 6.88
N SER A 18 19.15 0.37 6.71
CA SER A 18 18.12 0.10 5.72
C SER A 18 17.14 -0.97 6.17
N ILE A 19 15.87 -0.82 5.78
CA ILE A 19 14.81 -1.79 6.07
C ILE A 19 14.08 -2.06 4.77
N VAL A 20 13.90 -3.34 4.44
CA VAL A 20 13.08 -3.80 3.33
C VAL A 20 11.87 -4.50 3.93
N CYS A 21 10.67 -4.13 3.45
CA CYS A 21 9.44 -4.72 3.92
C CYS A 21 8.41 -4.80 2.80
N ASP A 22 7.53 -5.79 2.90
CA ASP A 22 6.40 -5.99 2.00
C ASP A 22 5.19 -5.19 2.49
N VAL A 23 4.70 -4.30 1.64
CA VAL A 23 3.63 -3.35 1.98
C VAL A 23 2.29 -3.94 1.56
N GLY A 24 1.40 -4.19 2.51
CA GLY A 24 0.03 -4.62 2.22
C GLY A 24 -0.83 -3.51 1.58
N ASN A 25 -1.98 -3.90 1.02
CA ASN A 25 -2.96 -2.97 0.48
C ASN A 25 -3.40 -1.95 1.54
N GLY A 26 -3.47 -0.68 1.13
CA GLY A 26 -3.83 0.43 2.00
C GLY A 26 -4.70 1.46 1.27
N PRO A 27 -5.19 2.47 2.01
CA PRO A 27 -6.00 3.54 1.44
C PRO A 27 -5.19 4.32 0.40
N VAL A 28 -5.82 4.64 -0.73
CA VAL A 28 -5.20 5.44 -1.81
C VAL A 28 -4.86 6.83 -1.30
N GLY A 29 -3.67 7.32 -1.65
CA GLY A 29 -3.20 8.65 -1.27
C GLY A 29 -1.81 8.63 -0.63
N ALA A 30 -1.35 9.82 -0.25
CA ALA A 30 -0.06 10.01 0.40
C ALA A 30 -0.20 9.84 1.91
N HIS A 31 0.66 9.02 2.50
CA HIS A 31 0.65 8.70 3.92
C HIS A 31 2.04 8.79 4.52
N ALA A 32 2.09 9.28 5.76
CA ALA A 32 3.31 9.30 6.54
C ALA A 32 3.67 7.89 6.99
N MET A 33 4.92 7.50 6.76
CA MET A 33 5.47 6.22 7.18
C MET A 33 6.05 6.33 8.59
N ARG A 34 5.70 5.37 9.47
CA ARG A 34 6.30 5.26 10.81
C ARG A 34 7.04 3.95 10.94
N VAL A 35 8.32 4.06 11.30
CA VAL A 35 9.22 2.94 11.54
C VAL A 35 9.55 2.93 13.02
N ASN A 36 9.25 1.84 13.71
CA ASN A 36 9.70 1.60 15.07
C ASN A 36 10.73 0.47 15.09
N VAL A 37 11.96 0.78 15.46
CA VAL A 37 13.07 -0.17 15.56
C VAL A 37 13.14 -0.68 17.00
N ALA A 38 13.12 -2.00 17.18
CA ALA A 38 13.18 -2.61 18.51
C ALA A 38 14.47 -2.18 19.24
N GLY A 39 14.34 -1.71 20.47
CA GLY A 39 15.45 -1.22 21.29
C GLY A 39 16.00 0.16 20.90
N LYS A 40 15.50 0.79 19.83
CA LYS A 40 15.92 2.14 19.39
C LYS A 40 14.78 3.16 19.32
N GLY A 41 13.53 2.70 19.22
CA GLY A 41 12.35 3.55 19.15
C GLY A 41 11.98 3.96 17.72
N PHE A 42 11.23 5.06 17.59
CA PHE A 42 10.79 5.55 16.29
C PHE A 42 11.94 6.17 15.49
N ALA A 43 12.06 5.79 14.23
CA ALA A 43 13.02 6.41 13.32
C ALA A 43 12.60 7.87 13.05
N THR A 44 13.58 8.77 13.06
CA THR A 44 13.40 10.17 12.71
C THR A 44 13.51 10.34 11.20
N GLY A 45 12.43 10.74 10.55
CA GLY A 45 12.41 11.02 9.11
C GLY A 45 11.00 11.33 8.61
N ASN A 46 10.89 12.28 7.68
CA ASN A 46 9.63 12.55 6.99
C ASN A 46 9.64 11.77 5.68
N VAL A 47 9.24 10.50 5.75
CA VAL A 47 9.10 9.64 4.57
C VAL A 47 7.62 9.52 4.25
N GLN A 48 7.24 9.94 3.04
CA GLN A 48 5.90 9.78 2.52
C GLN A 48 5.86 8.60 1.56
N PHE A 49 4.84 7.76 1.73
CA PHE A 49 4.52 6.67 0.83
C PHE A 49 3.14 6.92 0.22
N THR A 50 3.03 6.76 -1.10
CA THR A 50 1.76 6.97 -1.80
C THR A 50 1.20 5.65 -2.29
N TYR A 51 0.04 5.26 -1.77
CA TYR A 51 -0.75 4.18 -2.34
C TYR A 51 -1.42 4.69 -3.61
N VAL A 52 -1.07 4.08 -4.74
CA VAL A 52 -1.71 4.34 -6.03
C VAL A 52 -2.76 3.27 -6.31
N ALA A 53 -3.95 3.70 -6.75
CA ALA A 53 -4.92 2.77 -7.31
C ALA A 53 -4.41 2.34 -8.70
N ASN A 54 -4.09 1.06 -8.86
CA ASN A 54 -3.86 0.48 -10.17
C ASN A 54 -5.11 -0.30 -10.59
N ILE A 55 -5.64 0.01 -11.77
CA ILE A 55 -6.70 -0.76 -12.41
C ILE A 55 -6.01 -1.78 -13.32
N ASP A 56 -5.80 -3.00 -12.82
CA ASP A 56 -5.09 -4.04 -13.57
C ASP A 56 -5.95 -4.63 -14.69
N ARG A 57 -7.26 -4.79 -14.49
CA ARG A 57 -8.20 -5.28 -15.51
C ARG A 57 -9.60 -4.71 -15.33
N ILE A 58 -10.24 -4.40 -16.46
CA ILE A 58 -11.67 -4.12 -16.55
C ILE A 58 -12.31 -5.38 -17.13
N SER A 59 -13.35 -5.92 -16.50
CA SER A 59 -14.12 -7.05 -17.04
C SER A 59 -15.61 -6.83 -16.78
N PRO A 60 -16.48 -6.95 -17.80
CA PRO A 60 -16.18 -7.35 -19.18
C PRO A 60 -15.57 -6.21 -20.03
N THR A 61 -14.63 -6.54 -20.92
CA THR A 61 -14.02 -5.59 -21.87
C THR A 61 -14.87 -5.35 -23.13
N SER A 62 -16.09 -5.92 -23.20
CA SER A 62 -17.05 -5.71 -24.28
C SER A 62 -18.49 -5.71 -23.75
N GLY A 63 -19.30 -4.78 -24.26
CA GLY A 63 -20.75 -4.69 -24.02
C GLY A 63 -21.52 -4.93 -25.33
N SER A 64 -22.67 -5.61 -25.24
CA SER A 64 -23.58 -5.84 -26.36
C SER A 64 -24.55 -4.67 -26.54
N PHE A 65 -25.06 -4.45 -27.76
CA PHE A 65 -25.88 -3.29 -28.19
C PHE A 65 -27.27 -3.17 -27.51
N GLY A 66 -27.52 -3.87 -26.41
CA GLY A 66 -28.81 -3.86 -25.70
C GLY A 66 -28.78 -4.38 -24.26
N GLY A 67 -27.62 -4.39 -23.59
CA GLY A 67 -27.52 -4.89 -22.21
C GLY A 67 -26.74 -3.92 -21.32
N GLU A 68 -27.36 -3.50 -20.23
CA GLU A 68 -26.80 -2.58 -19.24
C GLU A 68 -25.50 -3.15 -18.64
N ILE A 69 -24.47 -2.31 -18.60
CA ILE A 69 -23.19 -2.62 -17.96
C ILE A 69 -23.36 -2.52 -16.44
N PHE A 70 -23.28 -3.65 -15.73
CA PHE A 70 -23.23 -3.62 -14.26
C PHE A 70 -21.75 -3.66 -13.84
N PHE A 71 -21.20 -2.49 -13.54
CA PHE A 71 -19.87 -2.39 -12.92
C PHE A 71 -19.98 -2.85 -11.47
N HIS A 72 -19.55 -4.07 -11.19
CA HIS A 72 -19.37 -4.55 -9.83
C HIS A 72 -17.92 -4.34 -9.41
N PHE A 73 -17.71 -3.40 -8.49
CA PHE A 73 -16.41 -3.19 -7.84
C PHE A 73 -16.23 -4.32 -6.83
N ILE A 74 -15.28 -5.23 -7.07
CA ILE A 74 -14.84 -6.20 -6.06
C ILE A 74 -13.89 -5.56 -5.05
#